data_AF-A0A1B6Q183-F1
#
_entry.id   AF-A0A1B6Q183-F1
#
_cell.length_a   1.000
_cell.length_b   1.000
_cell.length_c   1.000
_cell.angle_alpha   90.00
_cell.angle_beta   90.00
_cell.angle_gamma   90.00
#
_symmetry.space_group_name_H-M   'P 1'
#
loop_
_entity.id
_entity.type
_entity.pdbx_description
1 polymer ?
#
loop_
_entity_poly.entity_id
_entity_poly.type
_entity_poly.pdbx_seq_one_letter_code
_entity_poly.pdbx_strand_id
1 'polypeptide(L)'
;MAAAASSARDQRRSSRAPAPAIGNDDGEEQHLNPFLDDAPSASSRVQFRHVASRARWVEEIGAAEVVESRGKLWLTTGVTRAGKLYYNVEEIGFLAEIGALILLSDKDETIGIEGIYEKLVGGNFGCSWDTFQAYKHLKSLGYIVGRFGVPWTMKHSGTCDTDQSLNRAGGASNDITKLLKEMQIDGITPSFEVYLPNSKFKKSSPGSPTFLLCLLRGKPPSRIELEAVENNFRGIPLKYCHVDNGRVSFLCFDEVTLPSLP
;
A
#
# COMPACT_ATOMS: atom_id res chain seq x y z
N MET A 1 -25.07 46.35 65.35
CA MET A 1 -26.36 47.01 65.02
C MET A 1 -26.41 47.26 63.52
N ALA A 2 -27.49 46.77 62.88
CA ALA A 2 -28.11 47.16 61.59
C ALA A 2 -27.20 47.71 60.46
N ALA A 3 -27.04 46.99 59.34
CA ALA A 3 -27.94 46.97 58.18
C ALA A 3 -27.94 48.27 57.35
N ALA A 4 -27.54 48.20 56.08
CA ALA A 4 -28.36 48.59 54.93
C ALA A 4 -27.53 48.57 53.63
N ALA A 5 -28.01 47.76 52.68
CA ALA A 5 -27.71 47.90 51.27
C ALA A 5 -28.70 48.89 50.65
N SER A 6 -28.25 49.72 49.69
CA SER A 6 -29.08 50.10 48.55
C SER A 6 -28.24 50.71 47.43
N SER A 7 -28.44 50.14 46.25
CA SER A 7 -27.85 50.40 44.94
C SER A 7 -28.45 51.61 44.22
N ALA A 8 -27.70 52.14 43.25
CA ALA A 8 -28.11 52.34 41.84
C ALA A 8 -27.00 53.14 41.11
N ARG A 9 -26.29 52.52 40.13
CA ARG A 9 -26.44 52.70 38.66
C ARG A 9 -25.85 54.04 38.16
N ASP A 10 -25.11 54.16 37.06
CA ASP A 10 -24.70 53.30 35.94
C ASP A 10 -23.64 54.13 35.18
N GLN A 11 -22.47 53.59 34.84
CA GLN A 11 -21.55 54.26 33.90
C GLN A 11 -20.84 53.24 33.01
N ARG A 12 -21.20 53.28 31.71
CA ARG A 12 -20.43 52.76 30.59
C ARG A 12 -19.06 53.42 30.51
N ARG A 13 -17.97 52.63 30.46
CA ARG A 13 -16.98 52.64 29.35
C ARG A 13 -15.81 51.68 29.59
N SER A 14 -15.66 50.77 28.64
CA SER A 14 -14.42 50.45 27.91
C SER A 14 -13.13 50.26 28.71
N SER A 15 -12.72 49.01 28.88
CA SER A 15 -11.30 48.64 28.97
C SER A 15 -11.06 47.28 28.32
N ARG A 16 -10.17 47.32 27.32
CA ARG A 16 -9.65 46.25 26.46
C ARG A 16 -8.92 45.18 27.28
N ALA A 17 -9.25 43.90 27.05
CA ALA A 17 -8.51 42.73 27.55
C ALA A 17 -7.67 42.10 26.41
N PRO A 18 -6.55 41.41 26.70
CA PRO A 18 -5.56 41.02 25.70
C PRO A 18 -5.98 39.76 24.93
N ALA A 19 -5.47 39.64 23.71
CA ALA A 19 -5.74 38.54 22.78
C ALA A 19 -5.20 37.20 23.34
N PRO A 20 -5.92 36.08 23.16
CA PRO A 20 -5.38 34.77 23.48
C PRO A 20 -4.39 34.33 22.39
N ALA A 21 -3.26 33.80 22.84
CA ALA A 21 -2.26 33.16 22.00
C ALA A 21 -2.90 32.01 21.22
N ILE A 22 -2.67 32.01 19.91
CA ILE A 22 -2.99 30.90 19.02
C ILE A 22 -2.03 29.77 19.39
N GLY A 23 -2.53 28.81 20.16
CA GLY A 23 -1.90 27.51 20.29
C GLY A 23 -2.06 26.79 18.97
N ASN A 24 -0.94 26.43 18.34
CA ASN A 24 -0.91 25.48 17.24
C ASN A 24 -1.33 24.12 17.81
N ASP A 25 -2.60 23.78 17.62
CA ASP A 25 -3.13 22.45 17.86
C ASP A 25 -2.80 21.61 16.63
N ASP A 26 -1.61 21.00 16.65
CA ASP A 26 -1.20 19.99 15.67
C ASP A 26 -2.02 18.73 15.91
N GLY A 27 -3.27 18.75 15.44
CA GLY A 27 -4.18 17.62 15.45
C GLY A 27 -3.64 16.47 14.60
N GLU A 28 -2.84 15.59 15.20
CA GLU A 28 -2.55 14.28 14.64
C GLU A 28 -3.86 13.45 14.64
N GLU A 29 -4.69 13.63 13.60
CA GLU A 29 -5.81 12.73 13.36
C GLU A 29 -5.25 11.32 13.11
N GLN A 30 -5.47 10.44 14.08
CA GLN A 30 -5.11 9.02 13.99
C GLN A 30 -6.03 8.35 12.98
N HIS A 31 -5.65 8.36 11.70
CA HIS A 31 -6.41 7.75 10.63
C HIS A 31 -6.28 6.21 10.68
N LEU A 32 -7.36 5.55 11.10
CA LEU A 32 -7.44 4.09 11.26
C LEU A 32 -7.68 3.35 9.93
N ASN A 33 -7.07 2.17 9.79
CA ASN A 33 -7.29 1.22 8.69
C ASN A 33 -8.75 0.70 8.70
N PRO A 34 -9.49 0.83 7.60
CA PRO A 34 -10.91 0.46 7.53
C PRO A 34 -11.20 -1.05 7.67
N PHE A 35 -10.20 -1.93 7.54
CA PHE A 35 -10.39 -3.37 7.77
C PHE A 35 -10.44 -3.74 9.27
N LEU A 36 -10.15 -2.79 10.16
CA LEU A 36 -10.06 -3.00 11.61
C LEU A 36 -10.99 -2.06 12.41
N ASP A 37 -11.97 -1.41 11.78
CA ASP A 37 -12.92 -0.57 12.53
C ASP A 37 -13.65 -1.44 13.58
N ASP A 38 -13.44 -1.14 14.87
CA ASP A 38 -14.09 -1.82 15.99
C ASP A 38 -15.62 -1.81 15.79
N ALA A 39 -16.20 -3.00 15.82
CA ALA A 39 -17.59 -3.24 15.46
C ALA A 39 -18.57 -2.36 16.25
N PRO A 40 -19.43 -1.55 15.60
CA PRO A 40 -20.67 -1.13 16.24
C PRO A 40 -21.63 -2.32 16.21
N SER A 41 -22.12 -2.67 17.41
CA SER A 41 -23.11 -3.70 17.71
C SER A 41 -24.03 -4.08 16.54
N ALA A 42 -24.06 -5.39 16.26
CA ALA A 42 -25.04 -6.13 15.47
C ALA A 42 -26.18 -5.29 14.87
N SER A 43 -25.93 -4.69 13.70
CA SER A 43 -27.00 -4.40 12.76
C SER A 43 -26.58 -4.89 11.38
N SER A 44 -27.16 -6.03 11.01
CA SER A 44 -27.34 -6.43 9.62
C SER A 44 -27.99 -5.26 8.89
N ARG A 45 -27.21 -4.55 8.08
CA ARG A 45 -27.63 -3.77 6.92
C ARG A 45 -26.40 -3.31 6.17
N VAL A 46 -26.13 -4.01 5.07
CA VAL A 46 -25.27 -3.53 3.99
C VAL A 46 -25.82 -2.19 3.50
N GLN A 47 -25.30 -1.10 4.05
CA GLN A 47 -25.53 0.25 3.55
C GLN A 47 -24.40 0.58 2.58
N PHE A 48 -24.47 0.10 1.34
CA PHE A 48 -23.61 0.61 0.27
C PHE A 48 -24.04 2.05 -0.08
N ARG A 49 -23.62 3.00 0.74
CA ARG A 49 -23.62 4.44 0.42
C ARG A 49 -22.20 4.98 0.30
N HIS A 50 -21.24 4.15 -0.09
CA HIS A 50 -19.90 4.63 -0.43
C HIS A 50 -19.81 4.83 -1.94
N VAL A 51 -19.74 6.10 -2.35
CA VAL A 51 -19.28 6.47 -3.69
C VAL A 51 -17.93 5.82 -3.90
N ALA A 52 -17.76 5.03 -4.96
CA ALA A 52 -16.48 4.41 -5.29
C ALA A 52 -15.43 5.48 -5.59
N SER A 53 -14.15 5.19 -5.29
CA SER A 53 -13.05 6.02 -5.78
C SER A 53 -13.02 5.99 -7.30
N ARG A 54 -12.47 7.03 -7.93
CA ARG A 54 -12.27 7.08 -9.39
C ARG A 54 -10.79 7.23 -9.70
N ALA A 55 -10.28 6.41 -10.59
CA ALA A 55 -8.90 6.52 -11.05
C ALA A 55 -8.83 6.41 -12.57
N ARG A 56 -7.92 7.17 -13.18
CA ARG A 56 -7.68 7.18 -14.62
C ARG A 56 -6.51 6.29 -14.95
N TRP A 57 -6.72 5.34 -15.85
CA TRP A 57 -5.68 4.45 -16.33
C TRP A 57 -4.61 5.22 -17.12
N VAL A 58 -3.34 4.89 -16.88
CA VAL A 58 -2.18 5.43 -17.57
C VAL A 58 -1.37 4.25 -18.12
N GLU A 59 -1.51 3.99 -19.42
CA GLU A 59 -0.97 2.78 -20.09
C GLU A 59 0.56 2.73 -20.01
N GLU A 60 1.23 3.87 -20.09
CA GLU A 60 2.70 3.99 -20.15
C GLU A 60 3.38 3.48 -18.86
N ILE A 61 2.69 3.60 -17.72
CA ILE A 61 3.21 3.20 -16.42
C ILE A 61 2.52 1.94 -15.87
N GLY A 62 1.42 1.48 -16.48
CA GLY A 62 0.68 0.32 -16.03
C GLY A 62 -0.04 0.51 -14.69
N ALA A 63 -0.50 1.72 -14.42
CA ALA A 63 -1.12 2.10 -13.16
C ALA A 63 -2.27 3.08 -13.40
N ALA A 64 -3.11 3.30 -12.38
CA ALA A 64 -4.18 4.28 -12.44
C ALA A 64 -3.95 5.44 -11.47
N GLU A 65 -3.94 6.66 -12.00
CA GLU A 65 -3.89 7.90 -11.22
C GLU A 65 -5.25 8.14 -10.54
N VAL A 66 -5.26 8.30 -9.22
CA VAL A 66 -6.50 8.57 -8.49
C VAL A 66 -6.96 10.00 -8.76
N VAL A 67 -8.14 10.12 -9.38
CA VAL A 67 -8.82 11.39 -9.67
C VAL A 67 -9.68 11.80 -8.48
N GLU A 68 -10.34 10.83 -7.86
CA GLU A 68 -11.23 11.04 -6.72
C GLU A 68 -11.03 9.90 -5.72
N SER A 69 -10.61 10.23 -4.50
CA SER A 69 -10.45 9.25 -3.43
C SER A 69 -11.68 9.22 -2.54
N ARG A 70 -12.21 8.03 -2.28
CA ARG A 70 -13.35 7.79 -1.40
C ARG A 70 -13.03 6.68 -0.40
N GLY A 71 -13.51 6.85 0.83
CA GLY A 71 -13.22 5.95 1.94
C GLY A 71 -11.77 6.06 2.43
N LYS A 72 -11.29 5.00 3.09
CA LYS A 72 -9.97 4.95 3.73
C LYS A 72 -9.06 3.85 3.18
N LEU A 73 -9.48 3.13 2.13
CA LEU A 73 -8.70 2.04 1.54
C LEU A 73 -7.33 2.52 1.05
N TRP A 74 -7.28 3.75 0.53
CA TRP A 74 -6.06 4.42 0.10
C TRP A 74 -4.98 4.54 1.20
N LEU A 75 -5.30 4.36 2.49
CA LEU A 75 -4.29 4.31 3.55
C LEU A 75 -3.37 3.09 3.40
N THR A 76 -3.90 1.98 2.87
CA THR A 76 -3.20 0.68 2.77
C THR A 76 -3.06 0.15 1.33
N THR A 77 -3.51 0.92 0.35
CA THR A 77 -3.40 0.60 -1.09
C THR A 77 -2.91 1.81 -1.87
N GLY A 78 -2.19 1.56 -2.94
CA GLY A 78 -1.63 2.54 -3.85
C GLY A 78 -0.30 3.11 -3.36
N VAL A 79 0.44 3.65 -4.32
CA VAL A 79 1.72 4.30 -4.10
C VAL A 79 1.61 5.79 -4.38
N THR A 80 2.33 6.60 -3.60
CA THR A 80 2.39 8.04 -3.81
C THR A 80 3.64 8.37 -4.63
N ARG A 81 3.43 9.03 -5.77
CA ARG A 81 4.46 9.53 -6.67
C ARG A 81 4.15 10.98 -6.96
N ALA A 82 5.11 11.89 -6.80
CA ALA A 82 4.89 13.29 -7.15
C ALA A 82 3.70 13.94 -6.42
N GLY A 83 3.39 13.50 -5.19
CA GLY A 83 2.20 13.97 -4.45
C GLY A 83 0.86 13.42 -4.95
N LYS A 84 0.85 12.61 -6.01
CA LYS A 84 -0.32 11.94 -6.56
C LYS A 84 -0.37 10.47 -6.12
N LEU A 85 -1.57 9.95 -5.94
CA LEU A 85 -1.82 8.55 -5.59
C LEU A 85 -2.04 7.73 -6.87
N TYR A 86 -1.37 6.59 -6.97
CA TYR A 86 -1.51 5.64 -8.06
C TYR A 86 -1.85 4.25 -7.52
N TYR A 87 -2.77 3.55 -8.17
CA TYR A 87 -3.02 2.13 -7.91
C TYR A 87 -2.32 1.27 -8.96
N ASN A 88 -1.62 0.24 -8.51
CA ASN A 88 -1.06 -0.78 -9.40
C ASN A 88 -2.16 -1.69 -9.93
N VAL A 89 -1.90 -2.43 -11.01
CA VAL A 89 -2.90 -3.26 -11.70
C VAL A 89 -3.58 -4.29 -10.78
N GLU A 90 -2.86 -4.93 -9.86
CA GLU A 90 -3.44 -5.87 -8.88
C GLU A 90 -4.37 -5.19 -7.87
N GLU A 91 -4.05 -3.94 -7.51
CA GLU A 91 -4.85 -3.15 -6.59
C GLU A 91 -6.11 -2.66 -7.29
N ILE A 92 -6.01 -2.26 -8.57
CA ILE A 92 -7.14 -1.89 -9.41
C ILE A 92 -8.11 -3.06 -9.53
N GLY A 93 -7.61 -4.25 -9.87
CA GLY A 93 -8.42 -5.46 -9.99
C GLY A 93 -9.18 -5.75 -8.70
N PHE A 94 -8.48 -5.74 -7.56
CA PHE A 94 -9.10 -6.02 -6.26
C PHE A 94 -10.13 -4.95 -5.87
N LEU A 95 -9.78 -3.67 -6.00
CA LEU A 95 -10.67 -2.56 -5.63
C LEU A 95 -11.93 -2.51 -6.51
N ALA A 96 -11.80 -2.84 -7.80
CA ALA A 96 -12.93 -2.94 -8.72
C ALA A 96 -13.85 -4.12 -8.36
N GLU A 97 -13.29 -5.29 -8.05
CA GLU A 97 -14.07 -6.47 -7.63
C GLU A 97 -14.91 -6.23 -6.37
N ILE A 98 -14.39 -5.47 -5.40
CA ILE A 98 -15.13 -5.13 -4.18
C ILE A 98 -16.02 -3.88 -4.33
N GLY A 99 -16.11 -3.30 -5.53
CA GLY A 99 -16.92 -2.11 -5.81
C GLY A 99 -16.38 -0.80 -5.21
N ALA A 100 -15.10 -0.75 -4.83
CA ALA A 100 -14.45 0.41 -4.22
C ALA A 100 -13.77 1.34 -5.24
N LEU A 101 -13.65 0.93 -6.50
CA LEU A 101 -13.00 1.70 -7.57
C LEU A 101 -13.78 1.62 -8.88
N ILE A 102 -13.97 2.78 -9.51
CA ILE A 102 -14.36 2.93 -10.92
C ILE A 102 -13.12 3.33 -11.70
N LEU A 103 -12.66 2.47 -12.61
CA LEU A 103 -11.55 2.76 -13.50
C LEU A 103 -12.05 3.56 -14.72
N LEU A 104 -11.32 4.61 -15.07
CA LEU A 104 -11.59 5.46 -16.22
C LEU A 104 -10.50 5.28 -17.29
N SER A 105 -10.88 5.34 -18.56
CA SER A 105 -9.95 5.44 -19.70
C SER A 105 -9.33 6.84 -19.78
N ASP A 106 -8.42 7.02 -20.74
CA ASP A 106 -7.85 8.32 -21.14
C ASP A 106 -8.93 9.34 -21.56
N LYS A 107 -10.06 8.85 -22.07
CA LYS A 107 -11.23 9.65 -22.49
C LYS A 107 -12.29 9.81 -21.41
N ASP A 108 -11.97 9.49 -20.16
CA ASP A 108 -12.88 9.50 -19.01
C ASP A 108 -14.10 8.56 -19.13
N GLU A 109 -14.01 7.54 -19.99
CA GLU A 109 -15.03 6.48 -20.11
C GLU A 109 -14.78 5.39 -19.07
N THR A 110 -15.84 4.79 -18.53
CA THR A 110 -15.70 3.72 -17.52
C THR A 110 -15.21 2.43 -18.14
N ILE A 111 -14.12 1.88 -17.61
CA ILE A 111 -13.62 0.54 -17.98
C ILE A 111 -14.31 -0.48 -17.09
N GLY A 112 -15.02 -1.43 -17.71
CA GLY A 112 -15.66 -2.55 -17.01
C GLY A 112 -14.65 -3.56 -16.46
N ILE A 113 -15.12 -4.47 -15.61
CA ILE A 113 -14.26 -5.50 -14.98
C ILE A 113 -13.53 -6.38 -16.01
N GLU A 114 -14.17 -6.66 -17.15
CA GLU A 114 -13.58 -7.42 -18.27
C GLU A 114 -12.33 -6.71 -18.81
N GLY A 115 -12.42 -5.40 -19.09
CA GLY A 115 -11.28 -4.60 -19.54
C GLY A 115 -10.18 -4.50 -18.48
N ILE A 116 -10.52 -4.52 -17.19
CA ILE A 116 -9.52 -4.58 -16.10
C ILE A 116 -8.79 -5.92 -16.12
N TYR A 117 -9.50 -7.03 -16.32
CA TYR A 117 -8.88 -8.35 -16.41
C TYR A 117 -8.00 -8.51 -17.65
N GLU A 118 -8.36 -7.90 -18.78
CA GLU A 118 -7.49 -7.84 -19.96
C GLU A 118 -6.14 -7.18 -19.63
N LYS A 119 -6.14 -6.10 -18.82
CA LYS A 119 -4.90 -5.48 -18.34
C LYS A 119 -4.07 -6.38 -17.42
N LEU A 120 -4.71 -7.27 -16.65
CA LEU A 120 -4.03 -8.25 -15.78
C LEU A 120 -3.43 -9.43 -16.59
N VAL A 121 -4.19 -9.97 -17.53
CA VAL A 121 -3.76 -11.12 -18.36
C VAL A 121 -2.61 -10.74 -19.26
N GLY A 122 -2.53 -9.48 -19.71
CA GLY A 122 -1.42 -8.98 -20.51
C GLY A 122 -0.04 -9.14 -19.85
N GLY A 123 0.05 -9.28 -18.52
CA GLY A 123 1.31 -9.57 -17.80
C GLY A 123 2.38 -8.48 -17.86
N ASN A 124 2.11 -7.38 -18.58
CA ASN A 124 3.10 -6.36 -18.93
C ASN A 124 3.43 -5.39 -17.78
N PHE A 125 2.65 -5.41 -16.69
CA PHE A 125 2.72 -4.39 -15.62
C PHE A 125 3.24 -4.93 -14.29
N GLY A 126 4.02 -6.01 -14.34
CA GLY A 126 4.65 -6.61 -13.16
C GLY A 126 3.69 -7.42 -12.28
N CYS A 127 2.51 -7.75 -12.79
CA CYS A 127 1.55 -8.64 -12.13
C CYS A 127 1.07 -9.69 -13.13
N SER A 128 1.20 -10.98 -12.78
CA SER A 128 0.50 -12.06 -13.49
C SER A 128 -0.86 -12.33 -12.85
N TRP A 129 -1.67 -13.17 -13.48
CA TRP A 129 -2.91 -13.66 -12.91
C TRP A 129 -2.70 -14.31 -11.53
N ASP A 130 -1.69 -15.18 -11.39
CA ASP A 130 -1.38 -15.84 -10.12
C ASP A 130 -0.96 -14.84 -9.03
N THR A 131 -0.16 -13.84 -9.41
CA THR A 131 0.23 -12.74 -8.51
C THR A 131 -0.99 -11.95 -8.04
N PHE A 132 -1.97 -11.72 -8.92
CA PHE A 132 -3.23 -11.08 -8.57
C PHE A 132 -4.07 -11.94 -7.61
N GLN A 133 -4.19 -13.25 -7.85
CA GLN A 133 -4.91 -14.15 -6.96
C GLN A 133 -4.31 -14.18 -5.55
N ALA A 134 -2.98 -14.25 -5.45
CA ALA A 134 -2.27 -14.19 -4.18
C ALA A 134 -2.49 -12.85 -3.46
N TYR A 135 -2.39 -11.73 -4.18
CA TYR A 135 -2.67 -10.39 -3.65
C TYR A 135 -4.10 -10.28 -3.12
N LYS A 136 -5.09 -10.67 -3.93
CA LYS A 136 -6.51 -10.68 -3.59
C LYS A 136 -6.78 -11.49 -2.33
N HIS A 137 -6.18 -12.67 -2.21
CA HIS A 137 -6.35 -13.52 -1.05
C HIS A 137 -5.81 -12.85 0.22
N LEU A 138 -4.59 -12.32 0.19
CA LEU A 138 -4.00 -11.61 1.33
C LEU A 138 -4.79 -10.35 1.72
N LYS A 139 -5.21 -9.55 0.74
CA LYS A 139 -6.03 -8.35 1.00
C LYS A 139 -7.38 -8.70 1.62
N SER A 140 -8.00 -9.80 1.19
CA SER A 140 -9.29 -10.26 1.75
C SER A 140 -9.18 -10.70 3.22
N LEU A 141 -7.98 -11.11 3.65
CA LEU A 141 -7.66 -11.41 5.06
C LEU A 141 -7.28 -10.15 5.87
N GLY A 142 -7.30 -8.96 5.25
CA GLY A 142 -7.00 -7.68 5.91
C GLY A 142 -5.51 -7.32 5.95
N TYR A 143 -4.63 -8.13 5.38
CA TYR A 143 -3.20 -7.79 5.30
C TYR A 143 -2.99 -6.52 4.47
N ILE A 144 -1.90 -5.82 4.80
CA ILE A 144 -1.40 -4.72 3.99
C ILE A 144 -0.31 -5.31 3.10
N VAL A 145 -0.44 -5.11 1.79
CA VAL A 145 0.39 -5.80 0.79
C VAL A 145 0.97 -4.74 -0.13
N GLY A 146 2.30 -4.63 -0.18
CA GLY A 146 3.03 -3.76 -1.08
C GLY A 146 3.89 -4.57 -2.04
N ARG A 147 4.15 -4.03 -3.24
CA ARG A 147 5.10 -4.65 -4.19
C ARG A 147 6.52 -4.64 -3.60
N PHE A 148 7.19 -5.78 -3.66
CA PHE A 148 8.56 -5.89 -3.19
C PHE A 148 9.49 -4.96 -3.99
N GLY A 149 10.35 -4.22 -3.29
CA GLY A 149 11.31 -3.31 -3.91
C GLY A 149 10.69 -2.04 -4.51
N VAL A 150 9.39 -1.82 -4.33
CA VAL A 150 8.69 -0.61 -4.81
C VAL A 150 8.35 0.27 -3.61
N PRO A 151 9.00 1.43 -3.44
CA PRO A 151 8.71 2.33 -2.32
C PRO A 151 7.26 2.78 -2.29
N TRP A 152 6.63 2.83 -1.12
CA TRP A 152 5.26 3.32 -0.98
C TRP A 152 5.12 4.80 -1.36
N THR A 153 6.12 5.62 -1.04
CA THR A 153 6.14 7.07 -1.33
C THR A 153 7.48 7.45 -1.95
N MET A 154 7.46 8.18 -3.06
CA MET A 154 8.66 8.85 -3.61
C MET A 154 8.47 10.36 -3.50
N LYS A 155 9.42 11.05 -2.85
CA LYS A 155 9.50 12.52 -2.87
C LYS A 155 10.20 12.95 -4.17
N HIS A 156 9.77 14.06 -4.75
CA HIS A 156 10.59 14.73 -5.76
C HIS A 156 11.89 15.17 -5.11
N SER A 157 13.03 14.68 -5.60
CA SER A 157 14.28 15.41 -5.43
C SER A 157 14.14 16.70 -6.25
N GLY A 158 13.94 17.83 -5.58
CA GLY A 158 14.15 19.12 -6.22
C GLY A 158 15.57 19.19 -6.77
N THR A 159 15.69 19.77 -7.97
CA THR A 159 16.89 20.28 -8.64
C THR A 159 18.23 20.01 -7.97
N CYS A 160 19.10 19.25 -8.65
CA CYS A 160 20.51 19.14 -8.28
C CYS A 160 21.22 20.47 -8.56
N ASP A 161 21.60 21.18 -7.50
CA ASP A 161 22.74 22.09 -7.58
C ASP A 161 23.98 21.26 -7.91
N THR A 162 24.70 21.73 -8.93
CA THR A 162 25.95 21.15 -9.40
C THR A 162 27.02 21.43 -8.35
N ASP A 163 27.40 20.41 -7.60
CA ASP A 163 28.75 20.31 -7.05
C ASP A 163 29.44 19.07 -7.61
N GLN A 164 30.49 19.37 -8.36
CA GLN A 164 31.28 18.46 -9.17
C GLN A 164 32.12 17.53 -8.28
N SER A 165 31.71 16.27 -8.19
CA SER A 165 32.65 15.16 -8.00
C SER A 165 31.99 13.83 -8.35
N LEU A 166 32.01 13.50 -9.64
CA LEU A 166 32.26 12.17 -10.23
C LEU A 166 31.78 12.21 -11.69
N ASN A 167 32.70 12.62 -12.55
CA ASN A 167 32.52 12.59 -13.99
C ASN A 167 32.41 11.14 -14.51
N ARG A 168 31.59 11.00 -15.57
CA ARG A 168 31.49 9.91 -16.56
C ARG A 168 30.65 8.69 -16.19
N ALA A 169 29.36 8.73 -16.54
CA ALA A 169 28.81 8.07 -17.74
C ALA A 169 27.28 8.21 -17.72
N GLY A 170 26.74 9.10 -18.57
CA GLY A 170 25.31 9.14 -18.84
C GLY A 170 24.86 7.87 -19.55
N GLY A 171 23.72 7.33 -19.14
CA GLY A 171 23.00 6.29 -19.89
C GLY A 171 22.82 4.92 -19.23
N ALA A 172 23.14 4.72 -17.94
CA ALA A 172 23.15 3.36 -17.36
C ALA A 172 21.84 2.90 -16.67
N SER A 173 20.88 3.79 -16.36
CA SER A 173 19.78 3.43 -15.44
C SER A 173 18.69 2.53 -16.05
N ASN A 174 18.49 2.61 -17.37
CA ASN A 174 17.48 1.80 -18.05
C ASN A 174 18.04 0.42 -18.46
N ASP A 175 19.35 0.37 -18.72
CA ASP A 175 20.03 -0.87 -19.12
C ASP A 175 20.27 -1.81 -17.95
N ILE A 176 20.55 -1.33 -16.73
CA ILE A 176 20.72 -2.25 -15.56
C ILE A 176 19.40 -2.94 -15.22
N THR A 177 18.28 -2.21 -15.24
CA THR A 177 16.96 -2.78 -14.92
C THR A 177 16.48 -3.73 -16.02
N LYS A 178 16.86 -3.47 -17.27
CA LYS A 178 16.61 -4.35 -18.42
C LYS A 178 17.52 -5.58 -18.39
N LEU A 179 18.80 -5.42 -18.05
CA LEU A 179 19.77 -6.50 -17.89
C LEU A 179 19.42 -7.41 -16.69
N LEU A 180 18.91 -6.86 -15.59
CA LEU A 180 18.41 -7.63 -14.44
C LEU A 180 17.08 -8.36 -14.72
N LYS A 181 16.27 -7.87 -15.67
CA LYS A 181 15.06 -8.55 -16.15
C LYS A 181 15.35 -9.59 -17.24
N GLU A 182 16.37 -9.37 -18.06
CA GLU A 182 16.84 -10.28 -19.12
C GLU A 182 17.76 -11.38 -18.58
N MET A 183 18.41 -11.15 -17.44
CA MET A 183 18.91 -12.20 -16.57
C MET A 183 17.71 -12.88 -15.90
N GLN A 184 17.08 -13.83 -16.60
CA GLN A 184 16.35 -14.89 -15.93
C GLN A 184 17.36 -15.66 -15.07
N ILE A 185 17.59 -15.17 -13.85
CA ILE A 185 18.05 -16.02 -12.78
C ILE A 185 16.83 -16.86 -12.45
N ASP A 186 16.91 -18.16 -12.74
CA ASP A 186 16.05 -19.21 -12.20
C ASP A 186 16.09 -19.15 -10.67
N GLY A 187 15.45 -18.13 -10.09
CA GLY A 187 15.64 -17.71 -8.71
C GLY A 187 14.35 -17.17 -8.13
N ILE A 188 14.05 -17.62 -6.92
CA ILE A 188 12.85 -17.20 -6.22
C ILE A 188 13.06 -15.76 -5.75
N THR A 189 12.30 -14.82 -6.32
CA THR A 189 12.30 -13.42 -5.88
C THR A 189 10.97 -13.07 -5.23
N PRO A 190 10.97 -12.28 -4.14
CA PRO A 190 9.72 -11.86 -3.54
C PRO A 190 8.91 -10.97 -4.49
N SER A 191 7.62 -11.24 -4.56
CA SER A 191 6.64 -10.41 -5.28
C SER A 191 6.05 -9.33 -4.38
N PHE A 192 5.84 -9.63 -3.09
CA PHE A 192 5.21 -8.71 -2.15
C PHE A 192 5.92 -8.62 -0.79
N GLU A 193 5.85 -7.44 -0.21
CA GLU A 193 6.05 -7.19 1.21
C GLU A 193 4.69 -7.22 1.91
N VAL A 194 4.54 -8.06 2.93
CA VAL A 194 3.27 -8.25 3.62
C VAL A 194 3.39 -7.80 5.07
N TYR A 195 2.46 -6.94 5.49
CA TYR A 195 2.38 -6.39 6.84
C TYR A 195 1.06 -6.80 7.46
N LEU A 196 1.07 -7.04 8.78
CA LEU A 196 -0.14 -7.32 9.55
C LEU A 196 -1.19 -6.21 9.37
N PRO A 197 -2.48 -6.55 9.49
CA PRO A 197 -3.53 -5.55 9.64
C PRO A 197 -3.15 -4.58 10.76
N ASN A 198 -2.96 -3.31 10.42
CA ASN A 198 -2.59 -2.28 11.39
C ASN A 198 -3.34 -0.98 11.08
N SER A 199 -4.06 -0.47 12.07
CA SER A 199 -4.81 0.77 11.95
C SER A 199 -3.93 2.00 11.86
N LYS A 200 -2.70 1.94 12.36
CA LYS A 200 -1.73 3.04 12.38
C LYS A 200 -0.67 2.93 11.29
N PHE A 201 -0.92 2.11 10.25
CA PHE A 201 0.03 1.96 9.15
C PHE A 201 0.26 3.28 8.43
N LYS A 202 1.53 3.65 8.23
CA LYS A 202 1.93 4.86 7.49
C LYS A 202 2.75 4.46 6.28
N LYS A 203 2.30 4.80 5.08
CA LYS A 203 3.07 4.58 3.83
C LYS A 203 4.44 5.26 3.81
N SER A 204 4.59 6.37 4.51
CA SER A 204 5.87 7.07 4.63
C SER A 204 6.86 6.35 5.55
N SER A 205 6.38 5.46 6.41
CA SER A 205 7.17 4.68 7.36
C SER A 205 6.45 3.34 7.64
N PRO A 206 6.45 2.41 6.67
CA PRO A 206 5.68 1.17 6.75
C PRO A 206 6.18 0.21 7.84
N GLY A 207 7.39 0.43 8.36
CA GLY A 207 8.08 -0.50 9.25
C GLY A 207 8.68 -1.69 8.49
N SER A 208 9.04 -2.74 9.22
CA SER A 208 9.49 -4.01 8.62
C SER A 208 8.27 -4.86 8.24
N PRO A 209 8.26 -5.49 7.06
CA PRO A 209 7.22 -6.44 6.71
C PRO A 209 7.25 -7.66 7.64
N THR A 210 6.08 -8.22 7.87
CA THR A 210 5.90 -9.45 8.66
C THR A 210 6.48 -10.66 7.94
N PHE A 211 6.34 -10.70 6.62
CA PHE A 211 7.02 -11.66 5.75
C PHE A 211 7.10 -11.12 4.33
N LEU A 212 8.01 -11.68 3.53
CA LEU A 212 8.05 -11.47 2.09
C LEU A 212 7.35 -12.65 1.39
N LEU A 213 6.49 -12.36 0.41
CA LEU A 213 5.78 -13.37 -0.36
C LEU A 213 6.50 -13.65 -1.67
N CYS A 214 6.90 -14.89 -1.87
CA CYS A 214 7.52 -15.39 -3.10
C CYS A 214 6.52 -16.26 -3.87
N LEU A 215 6.23 -15.92 -5.13
CA LEU A 215 5.39 -16.78 -5.97
C LEU A 215 6.19 -17.94 -6.55
N LEU A 216 5.73 -19.16 -6.33
CA LEU A 216 6.28 -20.35 -6.94
C LEU A 216 5.68 -20.55 -8.34
N ARG A 217 6.54 -20.53 -9.36
CA ARG A 217 6.15 -20.76 -10.75
C ARG A 217 6.87 -22.00 -11.29
N GLY A 218 6.13 -22.90 -11.91
CA GLY A 218 6.70 -24.08 -12.56
C GLY A 218 7.16 -25.14 -11.56
N LYS A 219 8.43 -25.54 -11.64
CA LYS A 219 8.96 -26.65 -10.84
C LYS A 219 9.13 -26.22 -9.37
N PRO A 220 8.91 -27.15 -8.41
CA PRO A 220 9.23 -26.89 -7.02
C PRO A 220 10.70 -26.45 -6.87
N PRO A 221 10.98 -25.44 -6.04
CA PRO A 221 12.35 -24.98 -5.82
C PRO A 221 13.17 -26.06 -5.11
N SER A 222 14.45 -26.14 -5.47
CA SER A 222 15.41 -26.98 -4.77
C SER A 222 15.74 -26.41 -3.38
N ARG A 223 16.22 -27.28 -2.48
CA ARG A 223 16.66 -26.88 -1.15
C ARG A 223 17.74 -25.78 -1.20
N ILE A 224 18.70 -25.91 -2.11
CA ILE A 224 19.81 -24.95 -2.26
C ILE A 224 19.28 -23.57 -2.67
N GLU A 225 18.29 -23.50 -3.56
CA GLU A 225 17.66 -22.24 -3.96
C GLU A 225 16.90 -21.61 -2.79
N LEU A 226 16.15 -22.40 -2.02
CA LEU A 226 15.44 -21.92 -0.82
C LEU A 226 16.42 -21.31 0.19
N GLU A 227 17.47 -22.06 0.56
CA GLU A 227 18.50 -21.63 1.51
C GLU A 227 19.24 -20.37 1.03
N ALA A 228 19.58 -20.30 -0.26
CA ALA A 228 20.23 -19.11 -0.83
C ALA A 228 19.33 -17.87 -0.72
N VAL A 229 18.03 -18.02 -1.01
CA VAL A 229 17.06 -16.92 -0.97
C VAL A 229 16.81 -16.47 0.47
N GLU A 230 16.66 -17.39 1.41
CA GLU A 230 16.50 -17.06 2.85
C GLU A 230 17.71 -16.28 3.39
N ASN A 231 18.93 -16.70 3.02
CA ASN A 231 20.16 -16.02 3.39
C ASN A 231 20.25 -14.58 2.80
N ASN A 232 19.66 -14.36 1.63
CA ASN A 232 19.68 -13.04 0.98
C ASN A 232 18.78 -12.00 1.67
N PHE A 233 17.71 -12.43 2.36
CA PHE A 233 16.68 -11.52 2.90
C PHE A 233 16.78 -11.22 4.41
N ARG A 234 17.99 -11.37 4.98
CA ARG A 234 18.45 -10.74 6.24
C ARG A 234 17.46 -10.82 7.41
N GLY A 235 16.82 -11.98 7.61
CA GLY A 235 16.00 -12.28 8.79
C GLY A 235 14.53 -11.88 8.70
N ILE A 236 14.04 -11.41 7.54
CA ILE A 236 12.60 -11.30 7.30
C ILE A 236 12.07 -12.67 6.85
N PRO A 237 11.04 -13.25 7.49
CA PRO A 237 10.50 -14.54 7.09
C PRO A 237 10.04 -14.55 5.63
N LEU A 238 10.33 -15.64 4.92
CA LEU A 238 9.81 -15.88 3.57
C LEU A 238 8.60 -16.81 3.62
N LYS A 239 7.59 -16.48 2.82
CA LYS A 239 6.49 -17.39 2.53
C LYS A 239 6.39 -17.61 1.04
N TYR A 240 6.20 -18.86 0.67
CA TYR A 240 6.07 -19.28 -0.71
C TYR A 240 4.59 -19.45 -1.02
N CYS A 241 4.14 -18.93 -2.15
CA CYS A 241 2.75 -19.03 -2.57
C CYS A 241 2.66 -19.78 -3.89
N HIS A 242 1.82 -20.80 -3.89
CA HIS A 242 1.45 -21.54 -5.09
C HIS A 242 -0.02 -21.28 -5.40
N VAL A 243 -0.30 -20.94 -6.66
CA VAL A 243 -1.65 -20.72 -7.16
C VAL A 243 -1.95 -21.79 -8.19
N ASP A 244 -2.99 -22.58 -7.95
CA ASP A 244 -3.45 -23.63 -8.85
C ASP A 244 -4.98 -23.61 -8.94
N ASN A 245 -5.52 -23.48 -10.16
CA ASN A 245 -6.96 -23.42 -10.44
C ASN A 245 -7.74 -22.49 -9.49
N GLY A 246 -7.18 -21.30 -9.21
CA GLY A 246 -7.79 -20.30 -8.32
C GLY A 246 -7.66 -20.58 -6.82
N ARG A 247 -7.02 -21.69 -6.42
CA ARG A 247 -6.67 -21.98 -5.03
C ARG A 247 -5.30 -21.40 -4.71
N VAL A 248 -5.23 -20.62 -3.64
CA VAL A 248 -4.00 -20.00 -3.15
C VAL A 248 -3.53 -20.79 -1.94
N SER A 249 -2.31 -21.33 -2.00
CA SER A 249 -1.67 -22.08 -0.92
C SER A 249 -0.40 -21.38 -0.48
N PHE A 250 -0.21 -21.21 0.83
CA PHE A 250 1.00 -20.65 1.41
C PHE A 250 1.82 -21.75 2.08
N LEU A 251 3.12 -21.78 1.76
CA LEU A 251 4.09 -22.70 2.33
C LEU A 251 5.19 -21.90 3.04
N CYS A 252 5.73 -22.50 4.08
CA CYS A 252 6.91 -22.03 4.80
C CYS A 252 7.78 -23.25 5.06
N PHE A 253 9.09 -23.08 4.98
CA PHE A 253 10.05 -24.13 5.24
C PHE A 253 10.83 -23.73 6.48
N ASP A 254 10.91 -24.64 7.44
CA ASP A 254 11.68 -24.45 8.67
C ASP A 254 12.69 -25.58 8.78
N GLU A 255 13.91 -25.26 9.21
CA GLU A 255 14.91 -26.26 9.55
C GLU A 255 14.65 -26.79 10.97
N VAL A 256 14.46 -28.11 11.08
CA VAL A 256 14.23 -28.77 12.37
C VAL A 256 15.33 -29.82 12.59
N THR A 257 16.16 -29.61 13.62
CA THR A 257 17.14 -30.61 14.05
C THR A 257 16.44 -31.70 14.86
N LEU A 258 16.52 -32.95 14.40
CA LEU A 258 15.98 -34.09 15.13
C LEU A 258 16.95 -34.52 16.25
N PRO A 259 16.45 -34.95 17.42
CA PRO A 259 17.31 -35.47 18.47
C PRO A 259 17.99 -36.76 18.02
N SER A 260 19.28 -36.89 18.30
CA SER A 260 19.99 -38.16 18.14
C SER A 260 19.49 -39.14 19.21
N LEU A 261 18.87 -40.24 18.77
CA LEU A 261 18.51 -41.33 19.66
C LEU A 261 19.78 -42.03 20.17
N PRO A 262 19.82 -42.47 21.44
CA PRO A 262 20.97 -43.14 22.05
C PRO A 262 21.28 -44.51 21.42
#